data_AF-Q5DH52-F1
#
_entry.id   AF-Q5DH52-F1
#
_cell.length_a   1.000
_cell.length_b   1.000
_cell.length_c   1.000
_cell.angle_alpha   90.00
_cell.angle_beta   90.00
_cell.angle_gamma   90.00
#
_symmetry.space_group_name_H-M   'P 1'
#
loop_
_entity.id
_entity.type
_entity.pdbx_description
1 polymer ?
#
loop_
_entity_poly.entity_id
_entity_poly.type
_entity_poly.pdbx_seq_one_letter_code
_entity_poly.pdbx_strand_id
1 'polypeptide(L)'
;MLMSHNESISLTPSITSLSIYCWLSKEKSETYMLINAAGIGLLLLRLALHARQLILEQWFPMNHRPFIPATTTLRLIHSCFAPLISFRSGACAVSGSEDCNVYLYNVLSSRNTNNAAGNCSSRNKQAPTGVVTVLQGHTAPVLDVAISWEENMLASADEDGLVIIWRRKKKTSGD
;
A
#
# COMPACT_ATOMS: atom_id res chain seq x y z
N MET A 1 -3.85 46.06 -14.90
CA MET A 1 -2.57 45.49 -14.42
C MET A 1 -2.36 45.96 -12.99
N LEU A 2 -2.78 45.13 -12.03
CA LEU A 2 -2.30 45.11 -10.64
C LEU A 2 -2.55 43.67 -10.19
N MET A 3 -1.47 42.96 -9.95
CA MET A 3 -1.42 41.52 -9.75
C MET A 3 -2.11 41.19 -8.42
N SER A 4 -3.17 40.39 -8.47
CA SER A 4 -3.70 39.73 -7.28
C SER A 4 -2.63 38.77 -6.77
N HIS A 5 -2.28 38.90 -5.49
CA HIS A 5 -1.46 37.94 -4.75
C HIS A 5 -1.98 36.53 -5.01
N ASN A 6 -1.24 35.75 -5.80
CA ASN A 6 -1.46 34.33 -5.93
C ASN A 6 -0.70 33.70 -4.77
N GLU A 7 -1.36 33.55 -3.62
CA GLU A 7 -0.81 32.72 -2.55
C GLU A 7 -0.67 31.32 -3.11
N SER A 8 0.56 30.93 -3.44
CA SER A 8 0.90 29.56 -3.74
C SER A 8 0.68 28.76 -2.45
N ILE A 9 -0.52 28.20 -2.29
CA ILE A 9 -0.81 27.29 -1.18
C ILE A 9 0.19 26.14 -1.31
N SER A 10 1.19 26.13 -0.43
CA SER A 10 2.15 25.03 -0.32
C SER A 10 1.37 23.82 0.18
N LEU A 11 0.96 22.95 -0.74
CA LEU A 11 0.27 21.70 -0.44
C LEU A 11 1.29 20.73 0.13
N THR A 12 1.46 20.75 1.46
CA THR A 12 2.24 19.71 2.12
C THR A 12 1.36 18.46 2.25
N PRO A 13 1.83 17.30 1.77
CA PRO A 13 1.08 16.06 1.91
C PRO A 13 0.94 15.71 3.40
N SER A 14 -0.25 15.31 3.81
CA SER A 14 -0.51 14.85 5.17
C SER A 14 -0.34 13.33 5.24
N ILE A 15 0.50 12.85 6.14
CA ILE A 15 0.65 11.41 6.38
C ILE A 15 -0.56 10.93 7.17
N THR A 16 -1.28 9.94 6.64
CA THR A 16 -2.52 9.41 7.23
C THR A 16 -2.36 8.01 7.79
N SER A 17 -1.32 7.29 7.36
CA SER A 17 -0.97 5.97 7.88
C SER A 17 0.54 5.75 7.85
N LEU A 18 1.04 5.08 8.88
CA LEU A 18 2.40 4.58 8.99
C LEU A 18 2.36 3.13 9.47
N SER A 19 2.95 2.22 8.70
CA SER A 19 3.23 0.87 9.17
C SER A 19 4.68 0.49 8.91
N ILE A 20 5.27 -0.25 9.84
CA ILE A 20 6.64 -0.74 9.74
C ILE A 20 6.63 -2.25 9.56
N TYR A 21 7.54 -2.73 8.73
CA TYR A 21 7.73 -4.14 8.46
C TYR A 21 9.21 -4.48 8.52
N CYS A 22 9.58 -5.35 9.45
CA CYS A 22 10.94 -5.83 9.61
C CYS A 22 11.05 -7.22 9.01
N TRP A 23 11.87 -7.37 7.97
CA TRP A 23 12.16 -8.66 7.39
C TRP A 23 13.15 -9.43 8.29
N LEU A 24 12.66 -10.38 9.08
CA LEU A 24 13.50 -11.30 9.87
C LEU A 24 14.06 -12.42 8.97
N SER A 25 15.00 -12.09 8.08
CA SER A 25 15.84 -13.09 7.39
C SER A 25 17.14 -13.29 8.14
N LYS A 26 17.68 -14.51 8.09
CA LYS A 26 18.98 -14.88 8.67
C LYS A 26 20.17 -14.13 8.07
N GLU A 27 20.05 -13.57 6.86
CA GLU A 27 21.20 -12.95 6.16
C GLU A 27 21.15 -11.42 6.04
N LYS A 28 19.97 -10.80 5.97
CA LYS A 28 19.81 -9.33 5.94
C LYS A 28 18.49 -8.93 6.61
N SER A 29 18.60 -8.18 7.70
CA SER A 29 17.47 -7.53 8.36
C SER A 29 17.19 -6.20 7.67
N GLU A 30 16.39 -6.23 6.60
CA GLU A 30 15.91 -5.01 5.96
C GLU A 30 14.62 -4.55 6.64
N THR A 31 14.52 -3.26 6.92
CA THR A 31 13.33 -2.64 7.51
C THR A 31 12.65 -1.77 6.46
N TYR A 32 11.36 -1.98 6.27
CA TYR A 32 10.53 -1.24 5.33
C TYR A 32 9.44 -0.49 6.08
N MET A 33 9.04 0.65 5.53
CA MET A 33 7.93 1.45 5.99
C MET A 33 6.94 1.62 4.85
N LEU A 34 5.67 1.48 5.17
CA LEU A 34 4.56 1.84 4.30
C LEU A 34 3.96 3.13 4.82
N ILE A 35 3.84 4.12 3.94
CA ILE A 35 3.30 5.43 4.28
C ILE A 35 2.12 5.70 3.35
N ASN A 36 0.96 6.01 3.91
CA ASN A 36 -0.12 6.61 3.15
C ASN A 36 -0.06 8.13 3.32
N ALA A 37 -0.02 8.85 2.21
CA ALA A 37 0.09 10.30 2.20
C ALA A 37 -0.97 10.93 1.30
N ALA A 38 -1.78 11.81 1.89
CA ALA A 38 -2.83 12.54 1.21
C ALA A 38 -2.29 13.35 0.03
N GLY A 39 -2.88 13.17 -1.15
CA GLY A 39 -2.45 13.81 -2.39
C GLY A 39 -1.26 13.15 -3.10
N ILE A 40 -0.62 12.15 -2.48
CA ILE A 40 0.52 11.42 -3.06
C ILE A 40 0.15 9.95 -3.32
N GLY A 41 -0.47 9.29 -2.35
CA GLY A 41 -0.80 7.87 -2.39
C GLY A 41 0.07 7.04 -1.45
N LEU A 42 0.27 5.76 -1.80
CA LEU A 42 1.04 4.82 -0.97
C LEU A 42 2.51 4.87 -1.34
N LEU A 43 3.37 4.89 -0.33
CA LEU A 43 4.82 4.89 -0.50
C LEU A 43 5.42 3.71 0.26
N LEU A 44 6.34 3.00 -0.39
CA LEU A 44 7.20 2.03 0.25
C LEU A 44 8.59 2.61 0.37
N LEU A 45 9.05 2.77 1.61
CA LEU A 45 10.39 3.26 1.91
C LEU A 45 11.19 2.17 2.60
N ARG A 46 12.47 2.09 2.29
CA ARG A 46 13.44 1.28 3.02
C ARG A 46 14.18 2.14 4.02
N LEU A 47 14.30 1.65 5.24
CA LEU A 47 15.07 2.27 6.31
C LEU A 47 16.49 1.71 6.31
N ALA A 48 17.45 2.52 5.86
CA ALA A 48 18.87 2.21 5.95
C ALA A 48 19.38 2.56 7.36
N LEU A 49 19.28 1.62 8.30
CA LEU A 49 19.55 1.84 9.73
C LEU A 49 20.93 2.45 10.01
N HIS A 50 21.97 1.97 9.33
CA HIS A 50 23.34 2.48 9.51
C HIS A 50 23.50 3.94 9.05
N ALA A 51 22.86 4.33 7.95
CA ALA A 51 22.91 5.67 7.41
C ALA A 51 21.81 6.60 7.95
N ARG A 52 20.88 6.08 8.78
CA ARG A 52 19.68 6.76 9.27
C ARG A 52 18.89 7.45 8.15
N GLN A 53 18.83 6.81 6.98
CA GLN A 53 18.22 7.35 5.79
C GLN A 53 16.96 6.57 5.42
N LEU A 54 15.94 7.30 4.96
CA LEU A 54 14.78 6.72 4.29
C LEU A 54 15.01 6.79 2.77
N ILE A 55 14.91 5.64 2.12
CA ILE A 55 15.07 5.51 0.67
C ILE A 55 13.71 5.13 0.10
N LEU A 56 13.16 5.95 -0.80
CA LEU A 56 11.93 5.60 -1.53
C LEU A 56 12.23 4.45 -2.49
N GLU A 57 11.56 3.32 -2.30
CA GLU A 57 11.70 2.14 -3.16
C GLU A 57 10.59 2.11 -4.22
N GLN A 58 9.33 2.33 -3.80
CA GLN A 58 8.17 2.28 -4.69
C GLN A 58 7.12 3.31 -4.30
N TRP A 59 6.38 3.76 -5.29
CA TRP A 59 5.22 4.65 -5.16
C TRP A 59 4.03 4.02 -5.88
N PHE A 60 2.90 3.97 -5.20
CA PHE A 60 1.65 3.45 -5.72
C PHE A 60 0.59 4.57 -5.72
N PRO A 61 0.22 5.08 -6.92
CA PRO A 61 -0.88 6.02 -7.03
C PRO A 61 -2.18 5.38 -6.50
N MET A 62 -2.92 6.13 -5.68
CA MET A 62 -4.27 5.76 -5.26
C MET A 62 -5.14 7.01 -5.12
N ASN A 63 -6.45 6.82 -5.05
CA ASN A 63 -7.37 7.90 -4.76
C ASN A 63 -7.29 8.26 -3.28
N HIS A 64 -6.55 9.32 -2.99
CA HIS A 64 -6.49 9.99 -1.71
C HIS A 64 -6.30 11.48 -1.97
N ARG A 65 -7.36 12.27 -1.88
CA ARG A 65 -7.29 13.72 -2.13
C ARG A 65 -6.30 14.40 -1.17
N PRO A 66 -5.63 15.48 -1.62
CA PRO A 66 -4.81 16.29 -0.73
C PRO A 66 -5.66 16.98 0.33
N PHE A 67 -5.06 17.22 1.49
CA PHE A 67 -5.67 18.03 2.52
C PHE A 67 -5.45 19.51 2.23
N ILE A 68 -6.55 20.25 2.18
CA ILE A 68 -6.59 21.69 2.01
C ILE A 68 -7.45 22.21 3.15
N PRO A 69 -6.86 22.87 4.17
CA PRO A 69 -7.57 23.23 5.40
C PRO A 69 -8.88 23.99 5.19
N ALA A 70 -8.97 24.77 4.11
CA ALA A 70 -10.15 25.57 3.79
C ALA A 70 -11.24 24.83 2.99
N THR A 71 -10.95 23.68 2.36
CA THR A 71 -11.85 23.09 1.36
C THR A 71 -12.04 21.57 1.45
N THR A 72 -11.15 20.85 2.14
CA THR A 72 -11.26 19.39 2.23
C THR A 72 -11.12 18.88 3.66
N THR A 73 -11.89 17.85 4.00
CA THR A 73 -11.68 17.07 5.21
C THR A 73 -10.59 16.02 4.95
N LEU A 74 -9.58 15.95 5.83
CA LEU A 74 -8.55 14.92 5.75
C LEU A 74 -9.17 13.56 6.14
N ARG A 75 -9.18 12.62 5.20
CA ARG A 75 -9.55 11.23 5.49
C ARG A 75 -8.31 10.47 5.92
N LEU A 76 -8.39 9.83 7.08
CA LEU A 76 -7.29 9.02 7.60
C LEU A 76 -7.38 7.61 7.02
N ILE A 77 -6.82 7.40 5.83
CA ILE A 77 -6.83 6.09 5.17
C ILE A 77 -5.69 5.24 5.72
N HIS A 78 -6.04 4.18 6.43
CA HIS A 78 -5.10 3.22 6.95
C HIS A 78 -4.61 2.24 5.88
N SER A 79 -3.34 1.83 6.00
CA SER A 79 -2.69 0.86 5.14
C SER A 79 -1.72 0.02 5.95
N CYS A 80 -1.72 -1.29 5.75
CA CYS A 80 -0.89 -2.21 6.50
C CYS A 80 -0.21 -3.24 5.59
N PHE A 81 0.90 -3.80 6.05
CA PHE A 81 1.49 -4.98 5.41
C PHE A 81 0.62 -6.20 5.66
N ALA A 82 0.57 -7.10 4.68
CA ALA A 82 0.13 -8.46 4.92
C ALA A 82 1.12 -9.13 5.89
N PRO A 83 0.66 -9.71 7.01
CA PRO A 83 1.51 -10.44 7.92
C PRO A 83 2.11 -11.61 7.16
N LEU A 84 3.44 -11.70 7.08
CA LEU A 84 4.09 -12.84 6.45
C LEU A 84 4.49 -13.87 7.48
N ILE A 85 4.26 -15.12 7.12
CA ILE A 85 4.92 -16.27 7.71
C ILE A 85 6.38 -16.26 7.22
N SER A 86 7.34 -16.42 8.13
CA SER A 86 8.80 -16.26 7.99
C SER A 86 9.51 -17.00 6.83
N PHE A 87 8.78 -17.79 6.04
CA PHE A 87 9.32 -18.63 4.95
C PHE A 87 8.94 -18.16 3.55
N ARG A 88 8.07 -17.16 3.41
CA ARG A 88 7.68 -16.64 2.08
C ARG A 88 8.69 -15.59 1.64
N SER A 89 9.06 -15.61 0.36
CA SER A 89 9.90 -14.58 -0.24
C SER A 89 9.00 -13.53 -0.90
N GLY A 90 9.13 -12.28 -0.47
CA GLY A 90 8.27 -11.16 -0.86
C GLY A 90 7.18 -10.81 0.15
N ALA A 91 6.52 -9.66 -0.05
CA ALA A 91 5.50 -9.08 0.83
C ALA A 91 4.37 -8.38 0.07
N CYS A 92 3.17 -8.44 0.65
CA CYS A 92 2.01 -7.70 0.18
C CYS A 92 1.65 -6.58 1.14
N ALA A 93 0.94 -5.56 0.64
CA ALA A 93 0.33 -4.52 1.45
C ALA A 93 -1.15 -4.35 1.08
N VAL A 94 -1.94 -3.86 2.01
CA VAL A 94 -3.37 -3.59 1.87
C VAL A 94 -3.61 -2.12 2.16
N SER A 95 -4.46 -1.48 1.36
CA SER A 95 -4.95 -0.13 1.64
C SER A 95 -6.42 0.03 1.27
N GLY A 96 -7.13 0.85 2.04
CA GLY A 96 -8.37 1.47 1.57
C GLY A 96 -8.09 2.60 0.56
N SER A 97 -9.14 3.14 -0.05
CA SER A 97 -9.05 4.26 -0.98
C SER A 97 -10.37 5.06 -1.01
N GLU A 98 -10.30 6.33 -1.38
CA GLU A 98 -11.47 7.21 -1.51
C GLU A 98 -12.38 6.84 -2.70
N ASP A 99 -11.95 5.95 -3.59
CA ASP A 99 -12.76 5.42 -4.70
C ASP A 99 -13.64 4.23 -4.30
N CYS A 100 -13.81 4.01 -2.99
CA CYS A 100 -14.60 2.93 -2.38
C CYS A 100 -14.01 1.52 -2.57
N ASN A 101 -12.76 1.40 -3.01
CA ASN A 101 -12.10 0.11 -3.19
C ASN A 101 -11.08 -0.20 -2.09
N VAL A 102 -10.80 -1.49 -1.93
CA VAL A 102 -9.64 -1.99 -1.17
C VAL A 102 -8.62 -2.54 -2.16
N TYR A 103 -7.37 -2.08 -2.04
CA TYR A 103 -6.28 -2.48 -2.91
C TYR A 103 -5.29 -3.38 -2.18
N LEU A 104 -4.91 -4.48 -2.83
CA LEU A 104 -3.81 -5.34 -2.42
C LEU A 104 -2.65 -5.15 -3.39
N TYR A 105 -1.48 -4.79 -2.85
CA TYR A 105 -0.25 -4.53 -3.60
C TYR A 105 0.78 -5.63 -3.33
N ASN A 106 1.53 -6.02 -4.34
CA ASN A 106 2.79 -6.74 -4.17
C ASN A 106 3.91 -5.71 -4.02
N VAL A 107 4.36 -5.50 -2.78
CA VAL A 107 5.29 -4.41 -2.44
C VAL A 107 6.74 -4.88 -2.41
N LEU A 108 6.99 -6.17 -2.16
CA LEU A 108 8.34 -6.75 -2.21
C LEU A 108 8.25 -8.04 -3.02
N SER A 109 8.81 -8.08 -4.23
CA SER A 109 8.90 -9.34 -4.99
C SER A 109 10.13 -10.13 -4.54
N SER A 110 10.04 -11.46 -4.51
CA SER A 110 11.20 -12.33 -4.32
C SER A 110 12.28 -12.00 -5.35
N ARG A 111 13.43 -11.49 -4.91
CA ARG A 111 14.53 -11.08 -5.80
C ARG A 111 15.34 -12.27 -6.37
N ASN A 112 14.91 -13.51 -6.11
CA ASN A 112 15.73 -14.73 -6.27
C ASN A 112 15.32 -15.69 -7.40
N THR A 113 14.76 -15.20 -8.51
CA THR A 113 14.57 -16.04 -9.72
C THR A 113 15.44 -15.66 -10.93
N ASN A 114 16.37 -14.71 -10.81
CA ASN A 114 17.06 -14.15 -11.98
C ASN A 114 18.57 -14.42 -12.07
N ASN A 115 19.12 -15.41 -11.36
CA ASN A 115 20.54 -15.78 -11.48
C ASN A 115 20.76 -17.10 -12.24
N ALA A 116 20.03 -17.33 -13.33
CA ALA A 116 20.42 -18.30 -14.34
C ALA A 116 19.86 -17.92 -15.72
N ALA A 117 20.77 -17.67 -16.67
CA ALA A 117 20.57 -17.55 -18.12
C ALA A 117 20.01 -16.22 -18.69
N GLY A 118 20.94 -15.36 -19.13
CA GLY A 118 21.07 -14.87 -20.50
C GLY A 118 19.85 -14.36 -21.28
N ASN A 119 19.91 -13.09 -21.67
CA ASN A 119 19.22 -12.50 -22.84
C ASN A 119 17.78 -12.97 -23.10
N CYS A 120 16.82 -12.41 -22.37
CA CYS A 120 15.47 -12.25 -22.91
C CYS A 120 14.89 -10.90 -22.46
N SER A 121 14.64 -10.03 -23.41
CA SER A 121 13.61 -8.98 -23.36
C SER A 121 12.24 -9.61 -23.10
N SER A 122 12.00 -10.03 -21.85
CA SER A 122 10.72 -10.51 -21.35
C SER A 122 10.39 -9.76 -20.06
N ARG A 123 10.16 -8.46 -20.20
CA ARG A 123 9.26 -7.72 -19.30
C ARG A 123 7.87 -8.33 -19.46
N ASN A 124 7.51 -9.32 -18.65
CA ASN A 124 6.17 -9.90 -18.69
C ASN A 124 5.39 -9.59 -17.41
N LYS A 125 4.55 -8.55 -17.54
CA LYS A 125 3.23 -8.35 -16.91
C LYS A 125 3.15 -8.38 -15.38
N GLN A 126 3.92 -7.54 -14.70
CA GLN A 126 3.38 -6.90 -13.49
C GLN A 126 2.73 -5.60 -13.93
N ALA A 127 1.47 -5.40 -13.54
CA ALA A 127 0.74 -4.17 -13.82
C ALA A 127 1.63 -2.97 -13.38
N PRO A 128 1.59 -1.84 -14.12
CA PRO A 128 2.46 -0.69 -13.86
C PRO A 128 2.35 -0.10 -12.44
N THR A 129 1.40 -0.58 -11.62
CA THR A 129 1.06 -0.11 -10.28
C THR A 129 1.34 -1.10 -9.15
N GLY A 130 1.87 -2.32 -9.41
CA GLY A 130 2.07 -3.32 -8.35
C GLY A 130 0.79 -3.86 -7.69
N VAL A 131 -0.39 -3.44 -8.15
CA VAL A 131 -1.70 -3.92 -7.68
C VAL A 131 -1.91 -5.37 -8.12
N VAL A 132 -2.28 -6.23 -7.19
CA VAL A 132 -2.55 -7.66 -7.40
C VAL A 132 -4.04 -7.95 -7.35
N THR A 133 -4.78 -7.26 -6.48
CA THR A 133 -6.22 -7.49 -6.29
C THR A 133 -6.91 -6.20 -5.90
N VAL A 134 -8.11 -6.00 -6.41
CA VAL A 134 -9.03 -4.94 -6.02
C VAL A 134 -10.28 -5.60 -5.46
N LEU A 135 -10.67 -5.26 -4.25
CA LEU A 135 -11.90 -5.74 -3.63
C LEU A 135 -12.93 -4.61 -3.71
N GLN A 136 -14.08 -4.92 -4.30
CA GLN A 136 -15.16 -3.98 -4.56
C GLN A 136 -16.40 -4.40 -3.77
N GLY A 137 -17.05 -3.43 -3.12
CA GLY A 137 -18.25 -3.70 -2.32
C GLY A 137 -18.66 -2.54 -1.41
N HIS A 138 -17.73 -1.67 -1.02
CA HIS A 138 -18.08 -0.43 -0.33
C HIS A 138 -18.68 0.58 -1.29
N THR A 139 -19.53 1.47 -0.77
CA THR A 139 -20.16 2.57 -1.50
C THR A 139 -19.68 3.95 -1.05
N ALA A 140 -18.78 3.97 -0.06
CA ALA A 140 -18.14 5.16 0.49
C ALA A 140 -16.62 4.93 0.61
N PRO A 141 -15.82 6.01 0.79
CA PRO A 141 -14.38 5.93 1.00
C PRO A 141 -13.99 4.92 2.07
N VAL A 142 -13.08 3.99 1.73
CA VAL A 142 -12.58 3.01 2.69
C VAL A 142 -11.52 3.65 3.56
N LEU A 143 -11.80 3.78 4.85
CA LEU A 143 -10.94 4.46 5.82
C LEU A 143 -9.99 3.50 6.52
N ASP A 144 -10.40 2.26 6.77
CA ASP A 144 -9.58 1.30 7.51
C ASP A 144 -9.58 -0.09 6.87
N VAL A 145 -8.45 -0.78 7.02
CA VAL A 145 -8.23 -2.16 6.60
C VAL A 145 -7.43 -2.90 7.67
N ALA A 146 -7.84 -4.14 7.94
CA ALA A 146 -7.13 -5.04 8.83
C ALA A 146 -7.06 -6.44 8.18
N ILE A 147 -5.91 -7.07 8.27
CA ILE A 147 -5.69 -8.41 7.71
C ILE A 147 -5.37 -9.39 8.84
N SER A 148 -6.00 -10.57 8.79
CA SER A 148 -5.74 -11.64 9.75
C SER A 148 -4.31 -12.14 9.62
N TRP A 149 -3.69 -12.53 10.73
CA TRP A 149 -2.35 -13.15 10.73
C TRP A 149 -2.25 -14.40 9.86
N GLU A 150 -3.33 -15.20 9.79
CA GLU A 150 -3.45 -16.38 8.93
C GLU A 150 -3.66 -16.07 7.43
N GLU A 151 -3.64 -14.79 7.05
CA GLU A 151 -3.83 -14.29 5.67
C GLU A 151 -5.09 -14.83 4.95
N ASN A 152 -6.11 -15.26 5.70
CA ASN A 152 -7.32 -15.89 5.17
C ASN A 152 -8.55 -14.98 5.26
N MET A 153 -8.49 -13.94 6.08
CA MET A 153 -9.52 -12.92 6.25
C MET A 153 -8.92 -11.52 6.16
N LEU A 154 -9.70 -10.62 5.59
CA LEU A 154 -9.44 -9.19 5.57
C LEU A 154 -10.73 -8.49 6.00
N ALA A 155 -10.63 -7.47 6.82
CA ALA A 155 -11.72 -6.58 7.19
C ALA A 155 -11.44 -5.21 6.59
N SER A 156 -12.48 -4.55 6.09
CA SER A 156 -12.41 -3.15 5.67
C SER A 156 -13.63 -2.39 6.19
N ALA A 157 -13.44 -1.11 6.49
CA ALA A 157 -14.48 -0.22 6.98
C ALA A 157 -14.49 1.09 6.18
N ASP A 158 -15.67 1.57 5.80
CA ASP A 158 -15.84 2.83 5.09
C ASP A 158 -16.36 3.98 5.96
N GLU A 159 -16.39 5.17 5.36
CA GLU A 159 -16.82 6.44 5.96
C GLU A 159 -18.29 6.42 6.43
N ASP A 160 -19.13 5.58 5.83
CA ASP A 160 -20.55 5.44 6.20
C ASP A 160 -20.76 4.38 7.31
N GLY A 161 -19.69 3.72 7.76
CA GLY A 161 -19.72 2.73 8.84
C GLY A 161 -20.04 1.30 8.40
N LEU A 162 -20.05 1.02 7.08
CA LEU A 162 -20.17 -0.35 6.58
C LEU A 162 -18.83 -1.07 6.80
N VAL A 163 -18.91 -2.28 7.36
CA VAL A 163 -17.76 -3.18 7.52
C VAL A 163 -17.94 -4.41 6.65
N ILE A 164 -16.95 -4.72 5.81
CA ILE A 164 -16.95 -5.91 4.96
C ILE A 164 -15.84 -6.86 5.41
N ILE A 165 -16.20 -8.14 5.54
CA ILE A 165 -15.25 -9.23 5.80
C ILE A 165 -15.04 -10.03 4.52
N TRP A 166 -13.81 -10.03 4.05
CA TRP A 166 -13.37 -10.73 2.84
C TRP A 166 -12.72 -12.05 3.24
N ARG A 167 -13.16 -13.15 2.64
CA ARG A 167 -12.61 -14.49 2.87
C ARG A 167 -12.09 -15.09 1.59
N ARG A 168 -10.90 -15.70 1.63
CA ARG A 168 -10.42 -16.51 0.51
C ARG A 168 -11.25 -17.79 0.42
N LYS A 169 -11.80 -18.09 -0.76
CA LYS A 169 -12.37 -19.42 -1.03
C LYS A 169 -11.24 -20.44 -1.06
N LYS A 170 -11.27 -21.44 -0.18
CA LYS A 170 -10.39 -22.61 -0.31
C LYS A 170 -10.79 -23.33 -1.60
N LYS A 171 -9.83 -23.62 -2.47
CA LYS A 171 -10.07 -24.59 -3.54
C LYS A 171 -10.29 -25.95 -2.88
N THR A 172 -11.52 -26.44 -2.92
CA THR A 172 -11.78 -27.86 -2.66
C THR A 172 -11.24 -28.62 -3.86
N SER A 173 -10.13 -29.32 -3.69
CA SER A 173 -9.66 -30.30 -4.66
C SER A 173 -10.63 -31.49 -4.64
N GLY A 174 -11.57 -31.51 -5.57
CA GLY A 174 -12.59 -32.55 -5.68
C GLY A 174 -13.70 -32.16 -6.65
N ASP A 175 -13.43 -32.33 -7.94
CA ASP A 175 -14.32 -32.90 -8.97
C ASP A 175 -13.43 -33.44 -10.10
#